data_AF-A0A149UM48-F1
#
_entry.id   AF-A0A149UM48-F1
#
_cell.length_a   1.000
_cell.length_b   1.000
_cell.length_c   1.000
_cell.angle_alpha   90.00
_cell.angle_beta   90.00
_cell.angle_gamma   90.00
#
_symmetry.space_group_name_H-M   'P 1'
#
loop_
_entity.id
_entity.type
_entity.pdbx_description
1 polymer ?
#
loop_
_entity_poly.entity_id
_entity_poly.type
_entity_poly.pdbx_seq_one_letter_code
_entity_poly.pdbx_strand_id
1 'polypeptide(L)'
;MALALCFATPAFAQSTQTTADLVNTVKYRHAYQAMTELPDWVTKAAAVSVPTETLKQGGKTYLTGHLCKPHDCGDHQLDVVFSEDGKATWGLLSRRYGKTLYQLPLGEPNAETLAVLTASYHKNNPDDPAK
;
A
#
# COMPACT_ATOMS: atom_id res chain seq x y z
N MET A 1 -54.63 20.95 -37.97
CA MET A 1 -53.35 20.24 -38.19
C MET A 1 -52.44 20.61 -37.04
N ALA A 2 -52.34 19.78 -36.01
CA ALA A 2 -51.56 20.07 -34.80
C ALA A 2 -50.15 19.49 -34.94
N LEU A 3 -49.13 20.36 -34.91
CA LEU A 3 -47.73 19.94 -34.85
C LEU A 3 -47.41 19.46 -33.43
N ALA A 4 -47.18 18.16 -33.26
CA ALA A 4 -46.57 17.61 -32.07
C ALA A 4 -45.05 17.83 -32.14
N LEU A 5 -44.50 18.69 -31.28
CA LEU A 5 -43.06 18.79 -31.07
C LEU A 5 -42.60 17.62 -30.19
N CYS A 6 -41.86 16.68 -30.77
CA CYS A 6 -41.13 15.65 -30.04
C CYS A 6 -39.93 16.29 -29.33
N PHE A 7 -39.98 16.43 -28.02
CA PHE A 7 -38.80 16.73 -27.20
C PHE A 7 -37.90 15.48 -27.18
N ALA A 8 -36.84 15.47 -27.98
CA ALA A 8 -35.83 14.43 -27.91
C ALA A 8 -35.05 14.57 -26.59
N THR A 9 -35.17 13.59 -25.70
CA THR A 9 -34.33 13.49 -24.52
C THR A 9 -32.87 13.29 -24.96
N PRO A 10 -31.89 14.06 -24.44
CA PRO A 10 -30.50 13.80 -24.75
C PRO A 10 -30.13 12.40 -24.26
N ALA A 11 -29.70 11.55 -25.20
CA ALA A 11 -29.14 10.24 -24.87
C ALA A 11 -27.70 10.45 -24.37
N PHE A 12 -27.45 10.17 -23.09
CA PHE A 12 -26.09 10.08 -22.59
C PHE A 12 -25.45 8.82 -23.18
N ALA A 13 -24.51 8.99 -24.11
CA ALA A 13 -23.71 7.89 -24.62
C ALA A 13 -22.77 7.40 -23.51
N GLN A 14 -23.08 6.24 -22.94
CA GLN A 14 -22.22 5.59 -21.96
C GLN A 14 -20.98 5.06 -22.69
N SER A 15 -19.78 5.40 -22.21
CA SER A 15 -18.54 4.82 -22.73
C SER A 15 -18.64 3.30 -22.67
N THR A 16 -18.42 2.62 -23.79
CA THR A 16 -18.39 1.16 -23.86
C THR A 16 -17.06 0.57 -23.39
N GLN A 17 -16.04 1.41 -23.20
CA GLN A 17 -14.72 0.98 -22.75
C GLN A 17 -14.71 0.76 -21.24
N THR A 18 -14.23 -0.40 -20.82
CA THR A 18 -13.97 -0.72 -19.41
C THR A 18 -12.65 -0.09 -18.95
N THR A 19 -12.45 0.02 -17.63
CA THR A 19 -11.15 0.46 -17.08
C THR A 19 -10.02 -0.47 -17.53
N ALA A 20 -10.27 -1.79 -17.58
CA ALA A 20 -9.29 -2.75 -18.08
C ALA A 20 -8.90 -2.47 -19.54
N ASP A 21 -9.83 -2.00 -20.38
CA ASP A 21 -9.51 -1.57 -21.73
C ASP A 21 -8.65 -0.31 -21.72
N LEU A 22 -9.03 0.70 -20.90
CA LEU A 22 -8.34 1.99 -20.84
C LEU A 22 -6.88 1.86 -20.40
N VAL A 23 -6.60 1.07 -19.35
CA VAL A 23 -5.24 0.93 -18.79
C VAL A 23 -4.28 0.24 -19.75
N ASN A 24 -4.79 -0.45 -20.76
CA ASN A 24 -3.99 -1.08 -21.81
C ASN A 24 -3.76 -0.16 -23.03
N THR A 25 -4.39 1.01 -23.08
CA THR A 25 -4.14 2.00 -24.15
C THR A 25 -2.83 2.74 -23.95
N VAL A 26 -2.22 3.19 -25.06
CA VAL A 26 -1.01 4.04 -25.04
C VAL A 26 -1.21 5.31 -24.20
N LYS A 27 -2.44 5.85 -24.21
CA LYS A 27 -2.79 7.08 -23.48
C LYS A 27 -2.68 6.94 -21.97
N TYR A 28 -3.07 5.80 -21.40
CA TYR A 28 -3.19 5.66 -19.93
C TYR A 28 -2.24 4.65 -19.30
N ARG A 29 -1.64 3.73 -20.06
CA ARG A 29 -0.83 2.64 -19.49
C ARG A 29 0.29 3.12 -18.58
N HIS A 30 1.01 4.18 -18.97
CA HIS A 30 2.16 4.67 -18.22
C HIS A 30 1.74 5.29 -16.89
N ALA A 31 0.67 6.09 -16.90
CA ALA A 31 0.13 6.68 -15.68
C ALA A 31 -0.42 5.61 -14.73
N TYR A 32 -1.10 4.59 -15.28
CA TYR A 32 -1.60 3.47 -14.49
C TYR A 32 -0.47 2.66 -13.85
N GLN A 33 0.56 2.29 -14.63
CA GLN A 33 1.73 1.56 -14.13
C GLN A 33 2.45 2.32 -13.01
N ALA A 34 2.72 3.62 -13.22
CA ALA A 34 3.38 4.45 -12.21
C ALA A 34 2.57 4.54 -10.90
N MET A 35 1.23 4.52 -10.97
CA MET A 35 0.37 4.51 -9.79
C MET A 35 0.44 3.17 -9.03
N THR A 36 0.63 2.06 -9.73
CA THR A 36 0.62 0.70 -9.15
C THR A 36 1.98 0.22 -8.62
N GLU A 37 3.05 0.98 -8.87
CA GLU A 37 4.40 0.62 -8.45
C GLU A 37 4.68 1.02 -6.99
N LEU A 38 5.46 0.18 -6.30
CA LEU A 38 6.02 0.52 -4.99
C LEU A 38 7.19 1.51 -5.17
N PRO A 39 7.47 2.37 -4.16
CA PRO A 39 8.57 3.32 -4.25
C PRO A 39 9.93 2.63 -4.43
N ASP A 40 10.83 3.26 -5.17
CA ASP A 40 12.19 2.76 -5.43
C ASP A 40 12.99 2.41 -4.17
N TRP A 41 12.87 3.21 -3.10
CA TRP A 41 13.59 2.95 -1.84
C TRP A 41 13.14 1.64 -1.18
N VAL A 42 11.88 1.22 -1.42
CA VAL A 42 11.33 -0.06 -0.98
C VAL A 42 11.83 -1.18 -1.88
N THR A 43 11.63 -1.08 -3.19
CA THR A 43 11.92 -2.17 -4.13
C THR A 43 13.42 -2.46 -4.26
N LYS A 44 14.27 -1.44 -4.13
CA LYS A 44 15.73 -1.55 -4.18
C LYS A 44 16.38 -1.75 -2.81
N ALA A 45 15.59 -1.76 -1.74
CA ALA A 45 16.06 -1.75 -0.34
C ALA A 45 17.11 -0.65 -0.05
N ALA A 46 17.03 0.48 -0.75
CA ALA A 46 17.89 1.65 -0.54
C ALA A 46 17.35 2.50 0.61
N ALA A 47 17.41 1.95 1.83
CA ALA A 47 16.72 2.46 3.01
C ALA A 47 17.65 2.62 4.22
N VAL A 48 17.23 3.42 5.19
CA VAL A 48 17.77 3.38 6.54
C VAL A 48 17.10 2.21 7.26
N SER A 49 17.88 1.39 7.98
CA SER A 49 17.38 0.20 8.66
C SER A 49 17.98 0.06 10.06
N VAL A 50 17.25 -0.64 10.92
CA VAL A 50 17.74 -1.10 12.22
C VAL A 50 17.93 -2.62 12.18
N PRO A 51 18.72 -3.20 13.10
CA PRO A 51 18.83 -4.66 13.22
C PRO A 51 17.46 -5.32 13.37
N THR A 52 17.32 -6.53 12.81
CA THR A 52 16.11 -7.32 12.98
C THR A 52 15.97 -7.83 14.40
N GLU A 53 14.74 -8.14 14.80
CA GLU A 53 14.42 -8.71 16.10
C GLU A 53 13.67 -10.03 15.93
N THR A 54 13.85 -10.94 16.88
CA THR A 54 13.05 -12.16 16.95
C THR A 54 11.80 -11.91 17.78
N LEU A 55 10.62 -12.19 17.21
CA LEU A 55 9.34 -12.12 17.91
C LEU A 55 8.71 -13.51 17.99
N LYS A 56 8.15 -13.85 19.16
CA LYS A 56 7.31 -15.04 19.34
C LYS A 56 5.87 -14.60 19.58
N GLN A 57 4.96 -15.00 18.71
CA GLN A 57 3.54 -14.67 18.80
C GLN A 57 2.71 -15.84 18.27
N GLY A 58 1.62 -16.19 18.97
CA GLY A 58 0.71 -17.27 18.55
C GLY A 58 1.37 -18.64 18.34
N GLY A 59 2.47 -18.92 19.04
CA GLY A 59 3.23 -20.16 18.89
C GLY A 59 4.16 -20.20 17.68
N LYS A 60 4.27 -19.11 16.93
CA LYS A 60 5.20 -18.94 15.80
C LYS A 60 6.36 -18.04 16.18
N THR A 61 7.50 -18.24 15.53
CA THR A 61 8.65 -17.34 15.58
C THR A 61 8.71 -16.53 14.29
N TYR A 62 9.01 -15.25 14.42
CA TYR A 62 9.16 -14.30 13.33
C TYR A 62 10.47 -13.54 13.46
N LEU A 63 11.03 -13.11 12.33
CA LEU A 63 12.00 -12.01 12.32
C LEU A 63 11.28 -10.74 11.87
N THR A 64 11.35 -9.70 12.69
CA THR A 64 10.76 -8.39 12.38
C THR A 64 11.86 -7.41 12.01
N GLY A 65 11.67 -6.68 10.92
CA GLY A 65 12.57 -5.64 10.44
C GLY A 65 11.83 -4.33 10.23
N HIS A 66 12.59 -3.25 10.21
CA HIS A 66 12.08 -1.92 9.96
C HIS A 66 13.00 -1.16 9.02
N LEU A 67 12.41 -0.59 7.97
CA LEU A 67 13.06 0.25 6.98
C LEU A 67 12.38 1.62 6.93
N CYS A 68 13.13 2.67 6.66
CA CYS A 68 12.58 3.99 6.37
C CYS A 68 13.33 4.69 5.25
N LYS A 69 12.63 5.59 4.56
CA LYS A 69 13.19 6.36 3.45
C LYS A 69 14.30 7.30 3.97
N PRO A 70 15.50 7.31 3.35
CA PRO A 70 16.57 8.22 3.77
C PRO A 70 16.11 9.68 3.75
N HIS A 71 16.46 10.42 4.81
CA HIS A 71 16.10 11.82 5.04
C HIS A 71 14.60 12.11 5.24
N ASP A 72 13.75 11.08 5.27
CA ASP A 72 12.29 11.20 5.28
C ASP A 72 11.66 10.05 6.09
N CYS A 73 12.34 9.66 7.18
CA CYS A 73 12.01 8.46 7.91
C CYS A 73 10.67 8.53 8.65
N GLY A 74 10.29 9.69 9.19
CA GLY A 74 9.03 9.84 9.91
C GLY A 74 7.82 9.57 9.01
N ASP A 75 7.88 9.99 7.75
CA ASP A 75 6.72 9.97 6.85
C ASP A 75 6.70 8.76 5.91
N HIS A 76 7.81 8.02 5.74
CA HIS A 76 7.90 6.90 4.80
C HIS A 76 8.62 5.72 5.42
N GLN A 77 7.84 4.72 5.83
CA GLN A 77 8.31 3.57 6.62
C GLN A 77 7.79 2.26 6.05
N LEU A 78 8.54 1.19 6.24
CA LEU A 78 8.13 -0.16 5.92
C LEU A 78 8.54 -1.08 7.07
N ASP A 79 7.56 -1.60 7.79
CA ASP A 79 7.75 -2.71 8.71
C ASP A 79 7.65 -4.01 7.93
N VAL A 80 8.52 -4.97 8.24
CA VAL A 80 8.65 -6.24 7.53
C VAL A 80 8.63 -7.39 8.52
N VAL A 81 7.93 -8.47 8.18
CA VAL A 81 7.92 -9.73 8.92
C VAL A 81 8.38 -10.85 8.00
N PHE A 82 9.36 -11.63 8.45
CA PHE A 82 9.80 -12.86 7.80
C PHE A 82 9.34 -14.07 8.62
N SER A 83 8.84 -15.11 7.95
CA SER A 83 8.61 -16.41 8.59
C SER A 83 9.94 -17.03 9.01
N GLU A 84 9.94 -17.81 10.10
CA GLU A 84 11.14 -18.51 10.58
C GLU A 84 11.77 -19.44 9.52
N ASP A 85 10.95 -20.06 8.68
CA ASP A 85 11.39 -20.92 7.59
C ASP A 85 11.80 -20.17 6.30
N GLY A 86 11.67 -18.84 6.29
CA GLY A 86 12.03 -17.98 5.17
C GLY A 86 11.15 -18.12 3.93
N LYS A 87 10.04 -18.87 3.99
CA LYS A 87 9.14 -19.10 2.84
C LYS A 87 8.16 -17.97 2.59
N ALA A 88 7.99 -17.08 3.56
CA ALA A 88 7.06 -15.97 3.43
C ALA A 88 7.59 -14.70 4.09
N THR A 89 7.30 -13.59 3.44
CA THR A 89 7.63 -12.24 3.91
C THR A 89 6.41 -11.36 3.69
N TRP A 90 6.12 -10.53 4.68
CA TRP A 90 5.02 -9.58 4.64
C TRP A 90 5.52 -8.19 5.00
N GLY A 91 4.83 -7.17 4.51
CA GLY A 91 5.19 -5.78 4.76
C GLY A 91 3.99 -4.91 5.11
N LEU A 92 4.25 -3.80 5.79
CA LEU A 92 3.29 -2.74 6.03
C LEU A 92 3.93 -1.42 5.62
N LEU A 93 3.63 -0.98 4.39
CA LEU A 93 4.11 0.30 3.89
C LEU A 93 3.27 1.41 4.53
N SER A 94 3.91 2.22 5.35
CA SER A 94 3.28 3.33 6.06
C SER A 94 3.74 4.66 5.46
N ARG A 95 2.78 5.48 5.05
CA ARG A 95 3.02 6.84 4.54
C ARG A 95 2.22 7.86 5.32
N ARG A 96 2.87 8.94 5.74
CA ARG A 96 2.22 10.04 6.43
C ARG A 96 2.18 11.28 5.55
N TYR A 97 1.01 11.91 5.51
CA TYR A 97 0.82 13.21 4.87
C TYR A 97 0.14 14.13 5.88
N GLY A 98 0.94 15.01 6.50
CA GLY A 98 0.49 15.81 7.63
C GLY A 98 0.09 14.93 8.81
N LYS A 99 -1.18 14.95 9.21
CA LYS A 99 -1.69 14.15 10.32
C LYS A 99 -2.25 12.78 9.90
N THR A 100 -2.41 12.55 8.60
CA THR A 100 -3.06 11.34 8.09
C THR A 100 -2.04 10.24 7.83
N LEU A 101 -2.31 9.05 8.36
CA LEU A 101 -1.54 7.84 8.11
C LEU A 101 -2.25 6.99 7.05
N TYR A 102 -1.51 6.57 6.04
CA TYR A 102 -1.94 5.62 5.02
C TYR A 102 -1.09 4.36 5.12
N GLN A 103 -1.73 3.20 5.20
CA GLN A 103 -1.05 1.92 5.30
C GLN A 103 -1.50 0.95 4.22
N LEU A 104 -0.52 0.28 3.62
CA LEU A 104 -0.73 -0.75 2.61
C LEU A 104 -0.06 -2.05 3.08
N PRO A 105 -0.84 -3.07 3.47
CA PRO A 105 -0.33 -4.40 3.70
C PRO A 105 0.20 -5.02 2.39
N LEU A 106 1.36 -5.66 2.45
CA LEU A 106 2.04 -6.30 1.33
C LEU A 106 2.19 -7.80 1.61
N GLY A 107 1.98 -8.63 0.58
CA GLY A 107 2.11 -10.10 0.68
C GLY A 107 0.90 -10.81 1.29
N GLU A 108 -0.25 -10.14 1.37
CA GLU A 108 -1.52 -10.70 1.90
C GLU A 108 -1.37 -11.30 3.31
N PRO A 109 -0.91 -10.51 4.32
CA PRO A 109 -0.79 -11.00 5.68
C PRO A 109 -2.17 -11.39 6.23
N ASN A 110 -2.23 -12.51 6.94
CA ASN A 110 -3.41 -12.83 7.75
C ASN A 110 -3.50 -11.90 8.97
N ALA A 111 -4.57 -12.01 9.76
CA ALA A 111 -4.80 -11.14 10.91
C ALA A 111 -3.66 -11.18 11.96
N GLU A 112 -3.05 -12.34 12.19
CA GLU A 112 -1.95 -12.50 13.15
C GLU A 112 -0.69 -11.78 12.67
N THR A 113 -0.27 -12.03 11.42
CA THR A 113 0.90 -11.37 10.85
C THR A 113 0.68 -9.87 10.68
N LEU A 114 -0.53 -9.44 10.32
CA LEU A 114 -0.87 -8.02 10.26
C LEU A 114 -0.75 -7.37 11.65
N ALA A 115 -1.20 -8.04 12.72
CA ALA A 115 -1.03 -7.54 14.08
C ALA A 115 0.46 -7.42 14.47
N VAL A 116 1.32 -8.35 14.04
CA VAL A 116 2.79 -8.24 14.23
C VAL A 116 3.33 -7.01 13.51
N LEU A 117 2.97 -6.81 12.23
CA LEU A 117 3.40 -5.66 11.44
C LEU A 117 2.97 -4.33 12.08
N THR A 118 1.71 -4.24 12.50
CA THR A 118 1.17 -3.06 13.19
C THR A 118 1.88 -2.81 14.51
N ALA A 119 2.18 -3.87 15.29
CA ALA A 119 2.94 -3.73 16.53
C ALA A 119 4.37 -3.23 16.28
N SER A 120 5.03 -3.71 15.21
CA SER A 120 6.34 -3.18 14.78
C SER A 120 6.26 -1.69 14.46
N TYR A 121 5.28 -1.28 13.65
CA TYR A 121 5.06 0.13 13.33
C TYR A 121 4.88 0.98 14.60
N HIS A 122 4.03 0.54 15.52
CA HIS A 122 3.75 1.22 16.79
C HIS A 122 4.96 1.31 17.72
N LYS A 123 5.84 0.30 17.69
CA LYS A 123 7.10 0.31 18.44
C LYS A 123 8.06 1.35 17.88
N ASN A 124 8.17 1.46 16.57
CA ASN A 124 9.05 2.43 15.89
C ASN A 124 8.48 3.86 15.90
N ASN A 125 7.18 4.01 16.19
CA ASN A 125 6.48 5.28 16.26
C ASN A 125 5.74 5.42 17.61
N PRO A 126 6.47 5.55 18.74
CA PRO A 126 5.87 5.58 20.08
C PRO A 126 4.84 6.69 20.25
N ASP A 127 5.11 7.87 19.66
CA ASP A 127 4.33 9.10 19.81
C ASP A 127 3.26 9.30 18.72
N ASP A 128 3.00 8.26 17.91
CA ASP A 128 2.01 8.35 16.84
C ASP A 128 0.59 8.52 17.40
N PRO A 129 -0.12 9.60 17.06
CA PRO A 129 -1.49 9.83 17.52
C PRO A 129 -2.53 8.90 16.89
N ALA A 130 -2.17 8.11 15.86
CA ALA A 130 -3.07 7.21 15.15
C ALA A 130 -3.10 5.77 15.72
N LYS A 131 -2.46 5.52 16.87
CA LYS A 131 -2.48 4.24 17.60
C LYS A 131 -3.87 3.84 18.11
#